data_AF-A0A7S0HH44-F1
#
_entry.id   AF-A0A7S0HH44-F1
#
_cell.length_a   1.000
_cell.length_b   1.000
_cell.length_c   1.000
_cell.angle_alpha   90.00
_cell.angle_beta   90.00
_cell.angle_gamma   90.00
#
_symmetry.space_group_name_H-M   'P 1'
#
loop_
_entity.id
_entity.type
_entity.pdbx_description
1 polymer ?
#
loop_
_entity_poly.entity_id
_entity_poly.type
_entity_poly.pdbx_seq_one_letter_code
_entity_poly.pdbx_strand_id
1 'polypeptide(L)'
;QHSDQSDFDIGEVKNKFQAEMDCWRPDIDDVDRISWGKPAKKKTTGSRGVPHRLNEDERVLYDMARRKGFIEVAGSGWRKQRRGAPLANTYRNWCDARAVPVISLYKDKTGYDEVVLDLSPLRVPHLFLDIATFCANSLPGAKMEALEEDEE
;
A
#
# COMPACT_ATOMS: atom_id res chain seq x y z
N GLN A 1 -29.96 4.19 30.54
CA GLN A 1 -28.99 5.18 30.04
C GLN A 1 -28.69 4.79 28.60
N HIS A 2 -29.18 5.56 27.64
CA HIS A 2 -29.02 5.27 26.22
C HIS A 2 -27.55 5.44 25.83
N SER A 3 -27.00 4.43 25.16
CA SER A 3 -25.70 4.52 24.51
C SER A 3 -25.81 5.51 23.36
N ASP A 4 -25.03 6.59 23.42
CA ASP A 4 -24.77 7.46 22.29
C ASP A 4 -24.17 6.63 21.16
N GLN A 5 -25.04 6.22 20.22
CA GLN A 5 -24.62 5.79 18.91
C GLN A 5 -24.40 7.09 18.14
N SER A 6 -23.17 7.60 18.18
CA SER A 6 -22.79 8.71 17.31
C SER A 6 -23.04 8.29 15.87
N ASP A 7 -24.02 8.91 15.22
CA ASP A 7 -24.30 8.68 13.81
C ASP A 7 -23.01 8.88 13.02
N PHE A 8 -22.52 7.79 12.44
CA PHE A 8 -21.29 7.76 11.67
C PHE A 8 -21.54 8.44 10.32
N ASP A 9 -21.25 9.74 10.22
CA ASP A 9 -21.36 10.47 8.96
C ASP A 9 -20.18 10.14 8.03
N ILE A 10 -20.42 9.21 7.11
CA ILE A 10 -19.50 8.83 6.03
C ILE A 10 -19.08 10.05 5.17
N GLY A 11 -19.94 11.08 5.07
CA GLY A 11 -19.65 12.30 4.33
C GLY A 11 -18.52 13.12 4.92
N GLU A 12 -18.48 13.25 6.24
CA GLU A 12 -17.42 13.94 6.97
C GLU A 12 -16.07 13.20 6.87
N VAL A 13 -16.12 11.86 6.98
CA VAL A 13 -14.94 10.98 6.87
C VAL A 13 -14.26 11.11 5.50
N LYS A 14 -15.03 11.24 4.41
CA LYS A 14 -14.49 11.37 3.04
C LYS A 14 -13.66 12.63 2.85
N ASN A 15 -14.10 13.75 3.42
CA ASN A 15 -13.39 15.02 3.28
C ASN A 15 -12.17 15.09 4.22
N LYS A 16 -12.26 14.45 5.39
CA LYS A 16 -11.18 14.45 6.38
C LYS A 16 -9.96 13.63 5.93
N PHE A 17 -10.14 12.60 5.12
CA PHE A 17 -9.08 11.64 4.76
C PHE A 17 -8.83 11.57 3.25
N GLN A 18 -8.94 12.71 2.57
CA GLN A 18 -8.75 12.80 1.13
C GLN A 18 -7.27 12.67 0.76
N ALA A 19 -6.96 11.87 -0.26
CA ALA A 19 -5.60 11.75 -0.79
C ALA A 19 -5.18 13.02 -1.56
N GLU A 20 -3.90 13.37 -1.49
CA GLU A 20 -3.35 14.51 -2.24
C GLU A 20 -3.09 14.13 -3.70
N MET A 21 -3.76 14.79 -4.63
CA MET A 21 -3.67 14.45 -6.06
C MET A 21 -2.66 15.29 -6.85
N ASP A 22 -2.30 16.47 -6.32
CA ASP A 22 -1.45 17.46 -7.01
C ASP A 22 0.06 17.23 -6.83
N CYS A 23 0.45 16.21 -6.05
CA CYS A 23 1.84 15.80 -5.90
C CYS A 23 2.32 14.91 -7.08
N TRP A 24 3.63 14.86 -7.31
CA TRP A 24 4.17 13.90 -8.29
C TRP A 24 3.82 12.45 -7.90
N ARG A 25 3.27 11.70 -8.87
CA ARG A 25 2.93 10.28 -8.73
C ARG A 25 3.48 9.48 -9.92
N PRO A 26 3.82 8.19 -9.71
CA PRO A 26 4.19 7.33 -10.83
C PRO A 26 3.03 7.19 -11.82
N ASP A 27 3.36 7.07 -13.10
CA ASP A 27 2.38 6.86 -14.15
C ASP A 27 1.97 5.38 -14.23
N ILE A 28 0.68 5.07 -14.31
CA ILE A 28 0.18 3.68 -14.34
C ILE A 28 0.81 2.88 -15.50
N ASP A 29 0.97 3.50 -16.67
CA ASP A 29 1.60 2.83 -17.81
C ASP A 29 3.05 2.48 -17.49
N ASP A 30 3.77 3.39 -16.83
CA ASP A 30 5.16 3.17 -16.48
C ASP A 30 5.30 2.08 -15.40
N VAL A 31 4.39 2.02 -14.43
CA VAL A 31 4.31 0.93 -13.44
C VAL A 31 4.12 -0.42 -14.13
N ASP A 32 3.20 -0.50 -15.10
CA ASP A 32 3.00 -1.74 -15.86
C ASP A 32 4.26 -2.11 -16.65
N ARG A 33 4.86 -1.14 -17.36
CA ARG A 33 6.10 -1.38 -18.14
C ARG A 33 7.25 -1.92 -17.30
N ILE A 34 7.56 -1.28 -16.16
CA ILE A 34 8.64 -1.75 -15.29
C ILE A 34 8.34 -3.12 -14.69
N SER A 35 7.06 -3.44 -14.47
CA SER A 35 6.64 -4.76 -14.02
C SER A 35 6.91 -5.87 -15.05
N TRP A 36 6.99 -5.53 -16.33
CA TRP A 36 7.42 -6.43 -17.42
C TRP A 36 8.94 -6.41 -17.66
N GLY A 37 9.70 -5.60 -16.91
CA GLY A 37 11.12 -5.36 -17.16
C GLY A 37 11.38 -4.45 -18.37
N LYS A 38 10.36 -3.70 -18.82
CA LYS A 38 10.50 -2.68 -19.86
C LYS A 38 10.90 -1.35 -19.21
N PRO A 39 11.67 -0.49 -19.89
CA PRO A 39 12.00 0.83 -19.35
C PRO A 39 10.76 1.71 -19.22
N ALA A 40 10.65 2.47 -18.13
CA ALA A 40 9.66 3.54 -17.98
C ALA A 40 9.84 4.62 -19.05
N LYS A 41 8.76 5.29 -19.43
CA LYS A 41 8.77 6.45 -20.32
C LYS A 41 9.32 7.68 -19.60
N LYS A 42 8.92 7.88 -18.34
CA LYS A 42 9.40 8.98 -17.48
C LYS A 42 10.53 8.48 -16.57
N LYS A 43 11.59 9.30 -16.40
CA LYS A 43 12.80 8.95 -15.64
C LYS A 43 12.57 8.75 -14.13
N THR A 44 11.38 9.05 -13.61
CA THR A 44 11.07 9.05 -12.18
C THR A 44 10.27 7.82 -11.71
N THR A 45 9.72 7.01 -12.61
CA THR A 45 8.93 5.83 -12.22
C THR A 45 9.83 4.63 -11.94
N GLY A 46 9.98 4.29 -10.66
CA GLY A 46 10.79 3.16 -10.18
C GLY A 46 12.25 3.52 -9.89
N SER A 47 12.91 2.71 -9.05
CA SER A 47 14.33 2.88 -8.71
C SER A 47 15.16 1.74 -9.30
N ARG A 48 16.35 2.05 -9.82
CA ARG A 48 17.28 1.02 -10.36
C ARG A 48 17.71 -0.01 -9.30
N GLY A 49 17.68 0.35 -8.02
CA GLY A 49 18.01 -0.53 -6.90
C GLY A 49 16.83 -1.36 -6.37
N VAL A 50 15.60 -1.06 -6.82
CA VAL A 50 14.38 -1.72 -6.33
C VAL A 50 13.82 -2.62 -7.45
N PRO A 51 13.69 -3.94 -7.22
CA PRO A 51 13.18 -4.81 -8.25
C PRO A 51 11.67 -4.61 -8.42
N HIS A 52 11.22 -4.53 -9.67
CA HIS A 52 9.80 -4.40 -10.04
C HIS A 52 9.33 -5.47 -11.02
N ARG A 53 10.25 -6.11 -11.75
CA ARG A 53 9.91 -7.12 -12.77
C ARG A 53 9.28 -8.35 -12.12
N LEU A 54 8.05 -8.65 -12.52
CA LEU A 54 7.28 -9.79 -12.05
C LEU A 54 7.59 -11.04 -12.89
N ASN A 55 7.58 -12.21 -12.25
CA ASN A 55 7.44 -13.49 -12.94
C ASN A 55 5.95 -13.82 -13.19
N GLU A 56 5.67 -15.00 -13.76
CA GLU A 56 4.30 -15.42 -14.11
C GLU A 56 3.39 -15.56 -12.88
N ASP A 57 3.86 -16.22 -11.82
CA ASP A 57 3.09 -16.36 -10.57
C ASP A 57 2.78 -14.99 -9.92
N GLU A 58 3.80 -14.12 -9.84
CA GLU A 58 3.66 -12.78 -9.30
C GLU A 58 2.72 -11.92 -10.14
N ARG A 59 2.71 -12.11 -11.47
CA ARG A 59 1.76 -11.42 -12.36
C ARG A 59 0.32 -11.79 -12.02
N VAL A 60 0.04 -13.09 -11.86
CA VAL A 60 -1.31 -13.55 -11.50
C VAL A 60 -1.73 -12.95 -10.17
N LEU A 61 -0.85 -12.96 -9.16
CA LEU A 61 -1.12 -12.36 -7.85
C LEU A 61 -1.35 -10.85 -7.95
N TYR A 62 -0.55 -10.15 -8.74
CA TYR A 62 -0.69 -8.70 -8.98
C TYR A 62 -2.01 -8.36 -9.66
N ASP A 63 -2.39 -9.09 -10.71
CA ASP A 63 -3.64 -8.86 -11.42
C ASP A 63 -4.86 -9.13 -10.55
N MET A 64 -4.80 -10.19 -9.73
CA MET A 64 -5.82 -10.46 -8.71
C MET A 64 -5.88 -9.35 -7.66
N ALA A 65 -4.73 -8.87 -7.19
CA ALA A 65 -4.64 -7.80 -6.20
C ALA A 65 -5.27 -6.49 -6.68
N ARG A 66 -5.03 -6.12 -7.95
CA ARG A 66 -5.65 -4.93 -8.57
C ARG A 66 -7.18 -5.02 -8.64
N ARG A 67 -7.73 -6.23 -8.82
CA ARG A 67 -9.18 -6.47 -8.88
C ARG A 67 -9.83 -6.47 -7.50
N LYS A 68 -9.20 -7.12 -6.52
CA LYS A 68 -9.76 -7.28 -5.17
C LYS A 68 -9.46 -6.11 -4.21
N GLY A 69 -8.46 -5.29 -4.52
CA GLY A 69 -8.10 -4.11 -3.73
C GLY A 69 -7.11 -4.35 -2.58
N PHE A 70 -6.53 -5.55 -2.47
CA PHE A 70 -5.45 -5.86 -1.53
C PHE A 70 -4.49 -6.88 -2.15
N ILE A 71 -3.27 -6.99 -1.64
CA ILE A 71 -2.31 -8.01 -2.07
C ILE A 71 -2.20 -9.12 -1.05
N GLU A 72 -1.99 -10.35 -1.51
CA GLU A 72 -1.67 -11.48 -0.62
C GLU A 72 -0.19 -11.81 -0.72
N VAL A 73 0.45 -11.90 0.44
CA VAL A 73 1.87 -12.19 0.57
C VAL A 73 2.00 -13.45 1.41
N ALA A 74 2.43 -14.55 0.80
CA ALA A 74 2.66 -15.80 1.53
C ALA A 74 4.05 -15.80 2.20
N GLY A 75 4.12 -16.24 3.46
CA GLY A 75 5.36 -16.22 4.24
C GLY A 75 5.82 -14.79 4.57
N SER A 76 7.12 -14.60 4.84
CA SER A 76 7.65 -13.27 5.22
C SER A 76 7.63 -12.21 4.12
N GLY A 77 7.14 -12.52 2.91
CA GLY A 77 7.25 -11.66 1.72
C GLY A 77 8.68 -11.43 1.22
N TRP A 78 9.69 -11.81 2.02
CA TRP A 78 11.10 -11.65 1.74
C TRP A 78 11.67 -12.91 1.09
N ARG A 79 11.95 -12.86 -0.21
CA ARG A 79 12.65 -13.96 -0.88
C ARG A 79 14.16 -13.76 -0.77
N LYS A 80 14.84 -14.61 0.00
CA LYS A 80 16.32 -14.63 0.12
C LYS A 80 17.05 -14.73 -1.24
N GLN A 81 16.40 -15.28 -2.27
CA GLN A 81 16.96 -15.46 -3.63
C GLN A 81 16.83 -14.22 -4.55
N ARG A 82 15.95 -13.26 -4.24
CA ARG A 82 15.83 -12.00 -4.96
C ARG A 82 15.80 -10.90 -3.90
N ARG A 83 16.91 -10.18 -3.72
CA ARG A 83 16.96 -9.00 -2.83
C ARG A 83 15.79 -8.06 -3.17
N GLY A 84 14.70 -8.14 -2.41
CA GLY A 84 13.48 -7.34 -2.60
C GLY A 84 12.20 -8.16 -2.83
N ALA A 85 11.06 -7.45 -2.80
CA ALA A 85 9.72 -8.00 -2.99
C ALA A 85 9.07 -7.36 -4.24
N PRO A 86 9.39 -7.83 -5.48
CA PRO A 86 8.95 -7.18 -6.71
C PRO A 86 7.43 -7.02 -6.80
N LEU A 87 6.71 -8.04 -6.34
CA LEU A 87 5.26 -8.03 -6.24
C LEU A 87 4.73 -6.89 -5.35
N ALA A 88 5.25 -6.78 -4.12
CA ALA A 88 4.87 -5.73 -3.19
C ALA A 88 5.26 -4.33 -3.71
N ASN A 89 6.48 -4.19 -4.25
CA ASN A 89 6.98 -2.94 -4.81
C ASN A 89 6.12 -2.44 -5.97
N THR A 90 5.79 -3.32 -6.91
CA THR A 90 4.95 -2.98 -8.07
C THR A 90 3.52 -2.67 -7.65
N TYR A 91 2.97 -3.41 -6.68
CA TYR A 91 1.64 -3.13 -6.16
C TYR A 91 1.56 -1.79 -5.42
N ARG A 92 2.55 -1.47 -4.57
CA ARG A 92 2.67 -0.16 -3.93
C ARG A 92 2.75 0.98 -4.94
N ASN A 93 3.57 0.84 -5.99
CA ASN A 93 3.63 1.85 -7.05
C ASN A 93 2.31 2.01 -7.79
N TRP A 94 1.56 0.93 -8.00
CA TRP A 94 0.23 0.99 -8.61
C TRP A 94 -0.78 1.68 -7.69
N CYS A 95 -0.71 1.46 -6.37
CA CYS A 95 -1.51 2.19 -5.38
C CYS A 95 -1.17 3.68 -5.36
N ASP A 96 0.11 4.05 -5.38
CA ASP A 96 0.58 5.44 -5.41
C ASP A 96 0.21 6.14 -6.72
N ALA A 97 0.23 5.45 -7.86
CA ALA A 97 -0.27 5.98 -9.13
C ALA A 97 -1.78 6.31 -9.09
N ARG A 98 -2.53 5.67 -8.18
CA ARG A 98 -3.98 5.80 -8.04
C ARG A 98 -4.42 6.59 -6.80
N ALA A 99 -3.48 7.02 -5.97
CA ALA A 99 -3.75 7.67 -4.68
C ALA A 99 -4.66 6.86 -3.75
N VAL A 100 -4.43 5.55 -3.67
CA VAL A 100 -5.15 4.63 -2.78
C VAL A 100 -4.16 3.98 -1.81
N PRO A 101 -4.56 3.61 -0.57
CA PRO A 101 -3.63 2.98 0.37
C PRO A 101 -3.22 1.59 -0.14
N VAL A 102 -2.09 1.08 0.35
CA VAL A 102 -1.75 -0.33 0.14
C VAL A 102 -2.38 -1.15 1.24
N ILE A 103 -3.11 -2.19 0.87
CA ILE A 103 -3.62 -3.20 1.79
C ILE A 103 -2.88 -4.51 1.50
N SER A 104 -2.13 -5.01 2.49
CA SER A 104 -1.36 -6.26 2.36
C SER A 104 -1.85 -7.27 3.39
N LEU A 105 -2.22 -8.46 2.92
CA LEU A 105 -2.54 -9.62 3.75
C LEU A 105 -1.34 -10.56 3.75
N TYR A 106 -0.59 -10.56 4.85
CA TYR A 106 0.50 -11.49 5.09
C TYR A 106 -0.06 -12.77 5.68
N LYS A 107 0.10 -13.87 4.95
CA LYS A 107 -0.36 -15.19 5.37
C LYS A 107 0.74 -15.91 6.10
N ASP A 108 0.56 -16.14 7.40
CA ASP A 108 1.47 -16.96 8.19
C ASP A 108 1.07 -18.44 8.11
N LYS A 109 2.06 -19.32 8.21
CA LYS A 109 1.88 -20.76 8.40
C LYS A 109 1.65 -21.14 9.86
N THR A 110 1.91 -20.24 10.81
CA THR A 110 1.83 -20.46 12.26
C THR A 110 0.45 -20.19 12.85
N GLY A 111 -0.48 -19.60 12.08
CA GLY A 111 -1.91 -19.57 12.40
C GLY A 111 -2.57 -18.19 12.53
N TYR A 112 -1.82 -17.09 12.34
CA TYR A 112 -2.38 -15.74 12.33
C TYR A 112 -1.98 -15.02 11.05
N ASP A 113 -2.96 -14.57 10.28
CA ASP A 113 -2.73 -13.66 9.18
C ASP A 113 -2.59 -12.22 9.71
N GLU A 114 -1.72 -11.44 9.08
CA GLU A 114 -1.50 -10.03 9.42
C GLU A 114 -1.99 -9.14 8.28
N VAL A 115 -2.78 -8.11 8.63
CA VAL A 115 -3.22 -7.08 7.68
C VAL A 115 -2.40 -5.81 7.93
N VAL A 116 -1.67 -5.37 6.92
CA VAL A 116 -0.89 -4.13 6.94
C VAL A 116 -1.56 -3.11 6.03
N LEU A 117 -1.80 -1.92 6.58
CA LEU A 117 -2.29 -0.74 5.87
C LEU A 117 -1.14 0.27 5.71
N ASP A 118 -0.58 0.39 4.51
CA ASP A 118 0.38 1.46 4.18
C ASP A 118 -0.38 2.66 3.61
N LEU A 119 -0.40 3.74 4.39
CA LEU A 119 -1.07 4.99 4.07
C LEU A 119 -0.20 5.95 3.27
N SER A 120 1.10 5.66 3.09
CA SER A 120 2.03 6.55 2.39
C SER A 120 1.62 6.90 0.95
N PRO A 121 0.96 6.03 0.16
CA PRO A 121 0.44 6.40 -1.16
C PRO A 121 -0.63 7.50 -1.14
N LEU A 122 -1.26 7.78 0.00
CA LEU A 122 -2.22 8.87 0.11
C LEU A 122 -1.54 10.25 0.05
N ARG A 123 -0.23 10.31 0.32
CA ARG A 123 0.59 11.54 0.26
C ARG A 123 0.12 12.65 1.20
N VAL A 124 -0.52 12.29 2.31
CA VAL A 124 -1.03 13.23 3.33
C VAL A 124 -0.35 13.03 4.69
N PRO A 125 0.96 13.32 4.82
CA PRO A 125 1.70 13.08 6.07
C PRO A 125 1.08 13.84 7.25
N HIS A 126 0.54 15.04 7.00
CA HIS A 126 -0.14 15.85 8.02
C HIS A 126 -1.44 15.23 8.57
N LEU A 127 -2.03 14.26 7.87
CA LEU A 127 -3.22 13.52 8.31
C LEU A 127 -2.90 12.10 8.77
N PHE A 128 -1.64 11.67 8.74
CA PHE A 128 -1.26 10.29 9.02
C PHE A 128 -1.79 9.82 10.38
N LEU A 129 -1.56 10.59 11.44
CA LEU A 129 -1.94 10.19 12.80
C LEU A 129 -3.46 10.05 12.94
N ASP A 130 -4.24 10.96 12.33
CA ASP A 130 -5.70 10.92 12.38
C ASP A 130 -6.24 9.69 11.64
N ILE A 131 -5.72 9.40 10.43
CA ILE A 131 -6.14 8.25 9.62
C ILE A 131 -5.74 6.95 10.32
N ALA A 132 -4.48 6.85 10.78
CA ALA A 132 -3.96 5.66 11.43
C ALA A 132 -4.73 5.35 12.71
N THR A 133 -5.03 6.37 13.52
CA THR A 133 -5.82 6.22 14.76
C THR A 133 -7.24 5.77 14.46
N PHE A 134 -7.87 6.36 13.44
CA PHE A 134 -9.20 5.94 12.99
C PHE A 134 -9.21 4.46 12.57
N CYS A 135 -8.24 4.03 11.77
CA CYS A 135 -8.10 2.64 11.36
C CYS A 135 -7.83 1.70 12.55
N ALA A 136 -6.93 2.08 13.46
CA ALA A 136 -6.57 1.28 14.62
C ALA A 136 -7.75 1.09 15.59
N ASN A 137 -8.59 2.13 15.78
CA ASN A 137 -9.80 2.03 16.59
C ASN A 137 -10.85 1.07 16.01
N SER A 138 -10.76 0.75 14.72
CA SER A 138 -11.67 -0.19 14.07
C SER A 138 -11.34 -1.66 14.37
N LEU A 139 -10.14 -1.95 14.91
CA LEU A 139 -9.72 -3.31 15.25
C LEU A 139 -8.94 -3.34 16.58
N PRO A 140 -9.51 -3.90 17.66
CA PRO A 140 -8.81 -4.03 18.93
C PRO A 140 -7.45 -4.74 18.77
N GLY A 141 -6.38 -4.11 19.26
CA GLY A 141 -5.02 -4.66 19.18
C GLY A 141 -4.24 -4.30 17.92
N ALA A 142 -4.79 -3.46 17.03
CA ALA A 142 -4.04 -2.87 15.92
C ALA A 142 -2.85 -2.05 16.45
N LYS A 143 -1.72 -2.11 15.73
CA LYS A 143 -0.51 -1.35 16.02
C LYS A 143 -0.28 -0.32 14.92
N MET A 144 0.17 0.87 15.32
CA MET A 144 0.57 1.92 14.41
C MET A 144 2.09 2.04 14.42
N GLU A 145 2.70 2.07 13.25
CA GLU A 145 4.13 2.31 13.07
C GLU A 145 4.31 3.49 12.12
N ALA A 146 5.04 4.51 12.56
CA ALA A 146 5.50 5.60 11.72
C ALA A 146 7.02 5.47 11.59
N LEU A 147 7.50 5.30 10.35
CA LEU A 147 8.92 5.40 10.05
C LEU A 147 9.19 6.86 9.68
N GLU A 148 9.71 7.64 10.62
CA GLU A 148 10.37 8.90 10.28
C GLU A 148 11.74 8.51 9.69
N GLU A 149 12.03 8.93 8.45
CA GLU A 149 13.40 8.89 7.97
C GLU A 149 14.16 9.94 8.77
N ASP A 150 15.09 9.51 9.63
CA ASP A 150 16.04 10.41 10.27
C ASP A 150 16.69 11.27 9.17
N GLU A 151 16.57 12.59 9.27
CA GLU A 151 17.23 13.52 8.36
C GLU A 151 18.76 13.32 8.49
N GLU A 152 19.38 12.63 7.51
CA GLU A 152 20.84 12.58 7.32
C GLU A 152 21.39 13.89 6.70
#